data_AF-A0A0B1SI09-F1
#
_entry.id   AF-A0A0B1SI09-F1
#
_cell.length_a   1.000
_cell.length_b   1.000
_cell.length_c   1.000
_cell.angle_alpha   90.00
_cell.angle_beta   90.00
_cell.angle_gamma   90.00
#
_symmetry.space_group_name_H-M   'P 1'
#
loop_
_entity.id
_entity.type
_entity.pdbx_description
1 polymer ?
#
loop_
_entity_poly.entity_id
_entity_poly.type
_entity_poly.pdbx_seq_one_letter_code
_entity_poly.pdbx_strand_id
1 'polypeptide(L)'
;MSHVLKVQNFSAFKSAVSLVDSFCKWLAEALHSCPVKLESLLTVCTACNRALIRERDKQSISRAVVAEMIQAIKFKCPLQETNFMTIANLILQDAGEDIEMDLADDQFNTAASEAVRPFLFEILDFIADLHVLAKLKKETNSDSIGGDLKVKLAEAIAVEMSRSNTRDCRTVIRFIPWLMSPPSVTQVC
;
A
#
# COMPACT_ATOMS: atom_id res chain seq x y z
N MET A 1 -7.12 -36.79 22.91
CA MET A 1 -6.62 -36.80 21.52
C MET A 1 -6.71 -35.37 21.00
N SER A 2 -5.74 -34.51 21.31
CA SER A 2 -4.47 -34.27 20.58
C SER A 2 -4.69 -33.68 19.18
N HIS A 3 -4.58 -32.35 19.12
CA HIS A 3 -4.44 -31.45 17.97
C HIS A 3 -4.24 -32.11 16.59
N VAL A 4 -5.23 -31.98 15.69
CA VAL A 4 -5.26 -32.64 14.37
C VAL A 4 -4.62 -31.82 13.24
N LEU A 5 -4.12 -30.61 13.47
CA LEU A 5 -3.38 -29.87 12.41
C LEU A 5 -2.19 -29.12 13.02
N LYS A 6 -1.05 -29.80 13.16
CA LYS A 6 0.24 -29.11 13.19
C LYS A 6 0.59 -28.73 11.75
N VAL A 7 0.47 -27.44 11.44
CA VAL A 7 1.05 -26.88 10.21
C VAL A 7 2.56 -27.09 10.31
N GLN A 8 3.07 -28.12 9.64
CA GLN A 8 4.50 -28.29 9.44
C GLN A 8 4.99 -27.12 8.58
N ASN A 9 6.11 -26.51 9.00
CA ASN A 9 6.76 -25.36 8.38
C ASN A 9 6.53 -25.29 6.86
N PHE A 10 5.67 -24.36 6.42
CA PHE A 10 5.36 -24.09 5.01
C PHE A 10 6.62 -23.84 4.17
N SER A 11 7.69 -23.34 4.80
CA SER A 11 8.98 -23.05 4.20
C SER A 11 9.78 -24.27 3.69
N ALA A 12 9.39 -25.50 4.03
CA ALA A 12 10.05 -26.71 3.55
C ALA A 12 9.52 -27.23 2.20
N PHE A 13 8.37 -26.72 1.73
CA PHE A 13 7.82 -27.14 0.44
C PHE A 13 8.46 -26.37 -0.71
N LYS A 14 9.11 -27.07 -1.66
CA LYS A 14 9.62 -26.48 -2.92
C LYS A 14 8.54 -25.71 -3.70
N SER A 15 7.27 -26.02 -3.48
CA SER A 15 6.10 -25.42 -4.14
C SER A 15 5.43 -24.29 -3.35
N ALA A 16 5.88 -23.95 -2.14
CA ALA A 16 5.24 -22.92 -1.31
C ALA A 16 5.27 -21.55 -2.00
N VAL A 17 6.40 -21.19 -2.64
CA VAL A 17 6.54 -19.94 -3.39
C VAL A 17 5.57 -19.90 -4.58
N SER A 18 5.49 -20.97 -5.37
CA SER A 18 4.56 -21.02 -6.51
C SER A 18 3.08 -20.95 -6.09
N LEU A 19 2.76 -21.48 -4.91
CA LEU A 19 1.41 -21.38 -4.35
C LEU A 19 1.09 -19.95 -3.93
N VAL A 20 2.05 -19.27 -3.30
CA VAL A 20 1.94 -17.85 -2.96
C VAL A 20 1.81 -17.00 -4.22
N ASP A 21 2.61 -17.26 -5.26
CA ASP A 21 2.50 -16.55 -6.53
C ASP A 21 1.11 -16.74 -7.18
N SER A 22 0.58 -17.96 -7.14
CA SER A 22 -0.77 -18.26 -7.64
C SER A 22 -1.84 -17.54 -6.81
N PHE A 23 -1.66 -17.50 -5.49
CA PHE A 23 -2.54 -16.78 -4.58
C PHE A 23 -2.47 -15.26 -4.80
N CYS A 24 -1.30 -14.67 -5.05
CA CYS A 24 -1.17 -13.25 -5.38
C CYS A 24 -1.98 -12.87 -6.62
N LYS A 25 -1.95 -13.70 -7.67
CA LYS A 25 -2.74 -13.47 -8.88
C LYS A 25 -4.24 -13.55 -8.61
N TRP A 26 -4.66 -14.56 -7.85
CA TRP A 26 -6.06 -14.69 -7.44
C TRP A 26 -6.51 -13.51 -6.57
N LEU A 27 -5.66 -13.07 -5.64
CA LEU A 27 -5.94 -11.94 -4.76
C LEU A 27 -6.03 -10.63 -5.55
N ALA A 28 -5.17 -10.42 -6.55
CA ALA A 28 -5.26 -9.27 -7.45
C ALA A 28 -6.62 -9.21 -8.14
N GLU A 29 -7.06 -10.33 -8.75
CA GLU A 29 -8.38 -10.41 -9.38
C GLU A 29 -9.53 -10.20 -8.37
N ALA A 30 -9.39 -10.73 -7.16
CA ALA A 30 -10.34 -10.51 -6.08
C ALA A 30 -10.41 -9.02 -5.68
N LEU A 31 -9.29 -8.32 -5.60
CA LEU A 31 -9.23 -6.89 -5.29
C LEU A 31 -9.91 -6.04 -6.38
N HIS A 32 -9.91 -6.49 -7.62
CA HIS A 32 -10.59 -5.80 -8.73
C HIS A 32 -12.11 -5.97 -8.65
N SER A 33 -12.57 -7.16 -8.28
CA SER A 33 -13.97 -7.55 -8.40
C SER A 33 -14.79 -7.46 -7.11
N CYS A 34 -14.16 -7.51 -5.93
CA CYS A 34 -14.89 -7.59 -4.67
C CYS A 34 -14.28 -6.75 -3.53
N PRO A 35 -15.11 -6.24 -2.61
CA PRO A 35 -14.63 -5.54 -1.42
C PRO A 35 -13.92 -6.50 -0.47
N VAL A 36 -12.73 -6.13 -0.02
CA VAL A 36 -11.93 -6.90 0.93
C VAL A 36 -11.82 -6.14 2.26
N LYS A 37 -12.02 -6.87 3.37
CA LYS A 37 -11.87 -6.32 4.71
C LYS A 37 -10.39 -6.12 5.06
N LEU A 38 -10.09 -5.03 5.77
CA LEU A 38 -8.73 -4.72 6.23
C LEU A 38 -8.14 -5.86 7.07
N GLU A 39 -8.91 -6.38 8.03
CA GLU A 39 -8.50 -7.50 8.89
C GLU A 39 -8.05 -8.74 8.10
N SER A 40 -8.75 -9.05 7.00
CA SER A 40 -8.40 -10.17 6.13
C SER A 40 -7.05 -9.94 5.44
N LEU A 41 -6.81 -8.73 4.91
CA LEU A 41 -5.52 -8.40 4.29
C LEU A 41 -4.39 -8.42 5.32
N LEU A 42 -4.59 -7.80 6.49
CA LEU A 42 -3.63 -7.81 7.59
C LEU A 42 -3.24 -9.24 8.00
N THR A 43 -4.23 -10.11 8.14
CA THR A 43 -4.03 -11.52 8.51
C THR A 43 -3.24 -12.27 7.45
N VAL A 44 -3.63 -12.15 6.18
CA VAL A 44 -3.00 -12.90 5.08
C VAL A 44 -1.57 -12.41 4.82
N CYS A 45 -1.34 -11.09 4.81
CA CYS A 45 -0.01 -10.53 4.66
C CYS A 45 0.91 -10.92 5.83
N THR A 46 0.42 -10.85 7.07
CA THR A 46 1.18 -11.28 8.27
C THR A 46 1.47 -12.78 8.23
N ALA A 47 0.50 -13.61 7.82
CA ALA A 47 0.69 -15.05 7.69
C ALA A 47 1.78 -15.38 6.66
N CYS A 48 1.79 -14.71 5.51
CA CYS A 48 2.84 -14.86 4.50
C CYS A 48 4.21 -14.44 5.03
N ASN A 49 4.29 -13.30 5.71
CA ASN A 49 5.52 -12.78 6.29
C ASN A 49 6.11 -13.73 7.35
N ARG A 50 5.25 -14.40 8.14
CA ARG A 50 5.68 -15.40 9.15
C ARG A 50 6.00 -16.77 8.57
N ALA A 51 5.30 -17.20 7.51
CA ALA A 51 5.38 -18.56 6.98
C ALA A 51 6.63 -18.82 6.11
N LEU A 52 7.17 -17.79 5.46
CA LEU A 52 8.27 -17.92 4.51
C LEU A 52 9.60 -17.51 5.16
N ILE A 53 10.68 -18.21 4.82
CA ILE A 53 12.01 -17.96 5.43
C ILE A 53 12.78 -16.88 4.67
N ARG A 54 12.67 -16.84 3.34
CA ARG A 54 13.42 -15.90 2.51
C ARG A 54 12.73 -14.55 2.50
N GLU A 55 13.45 -13.49 2.84
CA GLU A 55 12.95 -12.11 2.90
C GLU A 55 12.25 -11.67 1.62
N ARG A 56 12.82 -12.03 0.47
CA ARG A 56 12.21 -11.75 -0.83
C ARG A 56 10.85 -12.43 -1.02
N ASP A 57 10.57 -13.54 -0.34
CA ASP A 57 9.34 -14.32 -0.55
C ASP A 57 8.30 -13.93 0.55
N LYS A 58 8.75 -13.58 1.75
CA LYS A 58 7.92 -13.12 2.89
C LYS A 58 6.96 -12.00 2.53
N GLN A 59 7.44 -11.03 1.76
CA GLN A 59 6.69 -9.83 1.38
C GLN A 59 5.95 -9.96 0.05
N SER A 60 5.84 -11.17 -0.53
CA SER A 60 5.24 -11.35 -1.85
C SER A 60 3.78 -10.92 -1.92
N ILE A 61 2.97 -11.24 -0.91
CA ILE A 61 1.56 -10.82 -0.87
C ILE A 61 1.46 -9.30 -0.67
N SER A 62 2.16 -8.74 0.32
CA SER A 62 2.12 -7.30 0.60
C SER A 62 2.57 -6.48 -0.61
N ARG A 63 3.63 -6.90 -1.30
CA ARG A 63 4.08 -6.25 -2.55
C ARG A 63 3.07 -6.40 -3.67
N ALA A 64 2.39 -7.53 -3.81
CA ALA A 64 1.35 -7.70 -4.81
C ALA A 64 0.17 -6.76 -4.56
N VAL A 65 -0.32 -6.71 -3.32
CA VAL A 65 -1.45 -5.84 -2.91
C VAL A 65 -1.11 -4.36 -3.14
N VAL A 66 0.08 -3.91 -2.69
CA VAL A 66 0.53 -2.52 -2.92
C VAL A 66 0.70 -2.25 -4.41
N ALA A 67 1.33 -3.16 -5.18
CA ALA A 67 1.54 -2.96 -6.61
C ALA A 67 0.21 -2.83 -7.38
N GLU A 68 -0.82 -3.59 -7.02
CA GLU A 68 -2.17 -3.44 -7.60
C GLU A 68 -2.76 -2.06 -7.33
N MET A 69 -2.67 -1.55 -6.10
CA MET A 69 -3.11 -0.18 -5.80
C MET A 69 -2.32 0.85 -6.64
N ILE A 70 -1.01 0.67 -6.81
CA ILE A 70 -0.18 1.55 -7.63
C ILE A 70 -0.58 1.50 -9.12
N GLN A 71 -0.91 0.31 -9.65
CA GLN A 71 -1.43 0.22 -11.02
C GLN A 71 -2.81 0.88 -11.14
N ALA A 72 -3.67 0.75 -10.13
CA ALA A 72 -5.00 1.34 -10.11
C ALA A 72 -4.97 2.88 -10.06
N ILE A 73 -4.13 3.48 -9.22
CA ILE A 73 -3.97 4.95 -9.19
C ILE A 73 -3.36 5.52 -10.49
N LYS A 74 -2.64 4.67 -11.25
CA LYS A 74 -2.14 4.97 -12.60
C LYS A 74 -3.16 4.65 -13.70
N PHE A 75 -4.37 4.21 -13.34
CA PHE A 75 -5.46 3.84 -14.25
C PHE A 75 -5.09 2.72 -15.23
N LYS A 76 -4.24 1.77 -14.79
CA LYS A 76 -3.78 0.62 -15.61
C LYS A 76 -4.55 -0.66 -15.34
N CYS A 77 -5.17 -0.78 -14.18
CA CYS A 77 -6.09 -1.85 -13.83
C CYS A 77 -7.28 -1.27 -13.06
N PRO A 78 -8.45 -1.93 -13.10
CA PRO A 78 -9.55 -1.58 -12.21
C PRO A 78 -9.21 -1.97 -10.76
N LEU A 79 -9.77 -1.26 -9.80
CA LEU A 79 -9.73 -1.66 -8.39
C LEU A 79 -11.09 -1.35 -7.78
N GLN A 80 -11.61 -2.27 -6.98
CA GLN A 80 -12.89 -2.03 -6.32
C GLN A 80 -12.79 -0.84 -5.37
N GLU A 81 -13.81 0.01 -5.38
CA GLU A 81 -13.85 1.31 -4.73
C GLU A 81 -13.37 1.30 -3.27
N THR A 82 -13.87 0.36 -2.45
CA THR A 82 -13.51 0.30 -1.02
C THR A 82 -12.06 -0.16 -0.81
N ASN A 83 -11.49 -0.91 -1.75
CA ASN A 83 -10.15 -1.47 -1.62
C ASN A 83 -9.04 -0.40 -1.71
N PHE A 84 -9.30 0.76 -2.33
CA PHE A 84 -8.35 1.88 -2.28
C PHE A 84 -8.04 2.30 -0.84
N MET A 85 -9.09 2.50 -0.04
CA MET A 85 -8.96 2.90 1.36
C MET A 85 -8.46 1.75 2.23
N THR A 86 -8.93 0.51 1.96
CA THR A 86 -8.44 -0.68 2.67
C THR A 86 -6.93 -0.84 2.52
N ILE A 87 -6.38 -0.71 1.30
CA ILE A 87 -4.94 -0.88 1.07
C ILE A 87 -4.16 0.31 1.63
N ALA A 88 -4.69 1.53 1.55
CA ALA A 88 -4.05 2.69 2.18
C ALA A 88 -3.97 2.53 3.71
N ASN A 89 -5.04 2.06 4.36
CA ASN A 89 -5.05 1.79 5.79
C ASN A 89 -4.13 0.62 6.17
N LEU A 90 -3.99 -0.41 5.31
CA LEU A 90 -3.01 -1.48 5.50
C LEU A 90 -1.57 -0.94 5.57
N ILE A 91 -1.22 0.01 4.69
CA ILE A 91 0.10 0.63 4.66
C ILE A 91 0.35 1.45 5.93
N LEU A 92 -0.63 2.26 6.33
CA LEU A 92 -0.51 3.15 7.50
C LEU A 92 -0.46 2.37 8.81
N GLN A 93 -1.28 1.31 8.94
CA GLN A 93 -1.21 0.41 10.08
C GLN A 93 0.18 -0.22 10.23
N ASP A 94 0.78 -0.70 9.12
CA ASP A 94 2.12 -1.28 9.15
C ASP A 94 3.23 -0.25 9.43
N ALA A 95 2.94 1.04 9.20
CA ALA A 95 3.82 2.14 9.53
C ALA A 95 3.70 2.59 11.02
N GLY A 96 2.68 2.10 11.74
CA GLY A 96 2.40 2.46 13.13
C GLY A 96 1.56 3.74 13.29
N GLU A 97 0.82 4.13 12.25
CA GLU A 97 -0.11 5.27 12.32
C GLU A 97 -1.48 4.84 12.84
N ASP A 98 -2.14 5.73 13.58
CA ASP A 98 -3.49 5.52 14.10
C ASP A 98 -4.50 5.41 12.94
N ILE A 99 -5.04 4.21 12.75
CA ILE A 99 -6.16 3.96 11.86
C ILE A 99 -7.46 3.88 12.65
N GLU A 100 -8.61 4.16 12.03
CA GLU A 100 -9.94 4.19 12.67
C GLU A 100 -10.43 2.82 13.20
N MET A 101 -9.57 1.81 13.26
CA MET A 101 -9.86 0.47 13.77
C MET A 101 -9.04 0.20 15.02
N ASP A 102 -9.74 -0.20 16.10
CA ASP A 102 -9.12 -0.70 17.33
C ASP A 102 -8.49 -2.07 17.06
N LEU A 103 -7.23 -2.05 16.64
CA LEU A 103 -6.39 -3.23 16.41
C LEU A 103 -5.26 -3.20 17.43
N ALA A 104 -4.96 -4.34 18.05
CA ALA A 104 -3.81 -4.42 18.96
C ALA A 104 -2.51 -4.15 18.17
N ASP A 105 -1.81 -3.09 18.56
CA ASP A 105 -0.70 -2.44 17.82
C ASP A 105 0.47 -3.37 17.43
N ASP A 106 0.58 -4.54 18.08
CA ASP A 106 1.66 -5.52 17.87
C ASP A 106 1.22 -6.81 17.13
N GLN A 107 -0.03 -6.90 16.70
CA GLN A 107 -0.57 -8.16 16.17
C GLN A 107 -0.15 -8.43 14.72
N PHE A 108 0.05 -7.38 13.92
CA PHE A 108 0.24 -7.47 12.48
C PHE A 108 1.60 -6.92 12.06
N ASN A 109 2.36 -7.74 11.34
CA ASN A 109 3.62 -7.34 10.70
C ASN A 109 3.51 -7.80 9.25
N THR A 110 3.08 -6.88 8.40
CA THR A 110 2.77 -7.16 7.00
C THR A 110 3.91 -6.76 6.08
N ALA A 111 4.79 -5.85 6.53
CA ALA A 111 5.79 -5.18 5.71
C ALA A 111 5.18 -4.41 4.51
N ALA A 112 3.90 -4.02 4.61
CA ALA A 112 3.23 -3.20 3.60
C ALA A 112 3.87 -1.81 3.48
N SER A 113 4.35 -1.23 4.59
CA SER A 113 5.05 0.06 4.59
C SER A 113 6.35 0.00 3.79
N GLU A 114 7.09 -1.12 3.86
CA GLU A 114 8.30 -1.32 3.05
C GLU A 114 8.01 -1.55 1.57
N ALA A 115 6.89 -2.22 1.26
CA ALA A 115 6.45 -2.49 -0.11
C ALA A 115 6.13 -1.21 -0.90
N VAL A 116 5.89 -0.09 -0.22
CA VAL A 116 5.62 1.22 -0.83
C VAL A 116 6.88 1.93 -1.33
N ARG A 117 8.04 1.66 -0.73
CA ARG A 117 9.30 2.38 -1.02
C ARG A 117 9.68 2.47 -2.51
N PRO A 118 9.51 1.41 -3.34
CA PRO A 118 9.81 1.49 -4.76
C PRO A 118 8.90 2.44 -5.54
N PHE A 119 7.71 2.75 -5.01
CA PHE A 119 6.64 3.46 -5.70
C PHE A 119 6.46 4.91 -5.22
N LEU A 120 7.36 5.43 -4.37
CA LEU A 120 7.23 6.75 -3.75
C LEU A 120 7.04 7.88 -4.79
N PHE A 121 7.79 7.85 -5.89
CA PHE A 121 7.65 8.85 -6.95
C PHE A 121 6.30 8.78 -7.66
N GLU A 122 5.77 7.59 -7.86
CA GLU A 122 4.48 7.42 -8.54
C GLU A 122 3.32 7.87 -7.65
N ILE A 123 3.46 7.69 -6.33
CA ILE A 123 2.52 8.22 -5.34
C ILE A 123 2.60 9.76 -5.31
N LEU A 124 3.80 10.33 -5.35
CA LEU A 124 3.99 11.79 -5.41
C LEU A 124 3.39 12.40 -6.68
N ASP A 125 3.60 11.79 -7.83
CA ASP A 125 3.00 12.21 -9.10
C ASP A 125 1.48 12.16 -9.03
N PHE A 126 0.92 11.10 -8.42
CA PHE A 126 -0.51 10.97 -8.19
C PHE A 126 -1.06 12.08 -7.28
N ILE A 127 -0.37 12.39 -6.18
CA ILE A 127 -0.77 13.46 -5.25
C ILE A 127 -0.74 14.81 -5.96
N ALA A 128 0.30 15.08 -6.75
CA ALA A 128 0.50 16.34 -7.46
C ALA A 128 -0.48 16.55 -8.64
N ASP A 129 -0.97 15.50 -9.31
CA ASP A 129 -1.87 15.63 -10.45
C ASP A 129 -3.29 16.08 -10.02
N LEU A 130 -3.66 17.31 -10.38
CA LEU A 130 -4.98 17.89 -10.11
C LEU A 130 -6.12 17.16 -10.85
N HIS A 131 -5.83 16.53 -11.99
CA HIS A 131 -6.84 15.85 -12.81
C HIS A 131 -7.15 14.43 -12.35
N VAL A 132 -6.32 13.86 -11.47
CA VAL A 132 -6.52 12.52 -10.90
C VAL A 132 -7.88 12.40 -10.22
N LEU A 133 -8.35 13.44 -9.53
CA LEU A 133 -9.64 13.40 -8.83
C LEU A 133 -10.80 13.20 -9.80
N ALA A 134 -10.78 13.91 -10.94
CA ALA A 134 -11.79 13.75 -11.98
C ALA A 134 -11.75 12.36 -12.63
N LYS A 135 -10.55 11.80 -12.82
CA LYS A 135 -10.37 10.44 -13.35
C LYS A 135 -10.86 9.39 -12.36
N LEU A 136 -10.48 9.48 -11.08
CA LEU A 136 -10.92 8.55 -10.04
C LEU A 136 -12.44 8.61 -9.85
N LYS A 137 -13.04 9.81 -9.83
CA LYS A 137 -14.50 9.96 -9.77
C LYS A 137 -15.22 9.17 -10.87
N LYS A 138 -14.64 9.10 -12.07
CA LYS A 138 -15.21 8.35 -13.19
C LYS A 138 -15.15 6.83 -12.98
N GLU A 139 -14.08 6.34 -12.35
CA GLU A 139 -13.87 4.91 -12.09
C GLU A 139 -14.63 4.43 -10.85
N THR A 140 -14.68 5.23 -9.78
CA THR A 140 -15.29 4.85 -8.50
C THR A 140 -16.71 5.37 -8.31
N ASN A 141 -17.19 6.28 -9.17
CA ASN A 141 -18.46 7.01 -8.99
C ASN A 141 -18.59 7.77 -7.66
N SER A 142 -17.47 8.03 -6.97
CA SER A 142 -17.45 8.64 -5.65
C SER A 142 -16.62 9.92 -5.63
N ASP A 143 -17.16 10.95 -4.99
CA ASP A 143 -16.60 12.30 -4.96
C ASP A 143 -15.50 12.47 -3.89
N SER A 144 -15.50 11.67 -2.83
CA SER A 144 -14.58 11.84 -1.71
C SER A 144 -13.32 10.97 -1.81
N ILE A 145 -13.44 9.77 -2.39
CA ILE A 145 -12.38 8.76 -2.34
C ILE A 145 -11.06 9.25 -2.93
N GLY A 146 -11.10 10.01 -4.02
CA GLY A 146 -9.88 10.56 -4.61
C GLY A 146 -9.15 11.51 -3.65
N GLY A 147 -9.89 12.33 -2.90
CA GLY A 147 -9.33 13.24 -1.91
C GLY A 147 -8.80 12.49 -0.69
N ASP A 148 -9.61 11.61 -0.13
CA ASP A 148 -9.27 10.80 1.05
C ASP A 148 -8.04 9.93 0.79
N LEU A 149 -7.96 9.31 -0.38
CA LEU A 149 -6.81 8.52 -0.80
C LEU A 149 -5.54 9.36 -0.91
N LYS A 150 -5.62 10.58 -1.47
CA LYS A 150 -4.47 11.49 -1.52
C LYS A 150 -3.96 11.85 -0.13
N VAL A 151 -4.86 12.10 0.82
CA VAL A 151 -4.50 12.39 2.21
C VAL A 151 -3.75 11.20 2.82
N LYS A 152 -4.31 9.99 2.71
CA LYS A 152 -3.72 8.78 3.28
C LYS A 152 -2.37 8.41 2.64
N LEU A 153 -2.22 8.62 1.33
CA LEU A 153 -0.94 8.41 0.64
C LEU A 153 0.10 9.48 0.98
N ALA A 154 -0.32 10.74 1.19
CA ALA A 154 0.56 11.80 1.65
C ALA A 154 1.06 11.51 3.07
N GLU A 155 0.19 11.01 3.95
CA GLU A 155 0.52 10.53 5.30
C GLU A 155 1.58 9.42 5.22
N ALA A 156 1.37 8.40 4.38
CA ALA A 156 2.34 7.31 4.19
C ALA A 156 3.72 7.83 3.70
N ILE A 157 3.74 8.80 2.79
CA ILE A 157 4.99 9.44 2.35
C ILE A 157 5.65 10.24 3.48
N ALA A 158 4.86 10.99 4.26
CA ALA A 158 5.38 11.79 5.36
C ALA A 158 6.07 10.90 6.41
N VAL A 159 5.49 9.73 6.70
CA VAL A 159 6.10 8.73 7.59
C VAL A 159 7.40 8.16 6.99
N GLU A 160 7.42 7.83 5.71
CA GLU A 160 8.65 7.33 5.08
C GLU A 160 9.76 8.40 5.07
N MET A 161 9.40 9.68 4.88
CA MET A 161 10.33 10.81 4.97
C MET A 161 10.86 10.98 6.40
N SER A 162 10.03 10.80 7.43
CA SER A 162 10.42 10.96 8.84
C SER A 162 11.37 9.86 9.32
N ARG A 163 11.25 8.64 8.77
CA ARG A 163 12.15 7.50 9.06
C ARG A 163 13.54 7.66 8.45
N SER A 164 13.69 8.50 7.43
CA SER A 164 15.00 8.78 6.83
C SER A 164 15.85 9.61 7.81
N ASN A 165 16.87 8.99 8.41
CA ASN A 165 17.68 9.54 9.52
C ASN A 165 18.58 10.74 9.12
N THR A 166 18.32 11.35 7.97
CA THR A 166 19.00 12.55 7.47
C THR A 166 17.99 13.68 7.41
N ARG A 167 18.05 14.57 8.41
CA ARG A 167 17.44 15.92 8.42
C ARG A 167 18.06 16.84 7.34
N ASP A 168 18.39 16.30 6.17
CA ASP A 168 18.96 17.05 5.07
C ASP A 168 17.83 17.61 4.21
N CYS A 169 17.91 18.89 3.85
CA CYS A 169 17.02 19.52 2.86
C CYS A 169 16.99 18.77 1.51
N ARG A 170 17.95 17.87 1.26
CA ARG A 170 17.99 16.95 0.11
C ARG A 170 16.81 15.97 0.09
N THR A 171 16.31 15.55 1.25
CA THR A 171 15.12 14.69 1.37
C THR A 171 13.90 15.43 0.84
N VAL A 172 13.69 16.68 1.25
CA VAL A 172 12.60 17.53 0.75
C VAL A 172 12.75 17.82 -0.75
N ILE A 173 13.96 18.11 -1.23
CA ILE A 173 14.20 18.31 -2.68
C ILE A 173 13.94 17.02 -3.48
N ARG A 174 14.24 15.85 -2.92
CA ARG A 174 14.02 14.55 -3.57
C ARG A 174 12.55 14.17 -3.64
N PHE A 175 11.81 14.38 -2.55
CA PHE A 175 10.40 13.97 -2.45
C PHE A 175 9.43 15.05 -2.92
N ILE A 176 9.77 16.33 -2.77
CA ILE A 176 8.86 17.45 -3.02
C ILE A 176 9.58 18.63 -3.72
N PRO A 177 10.18 18.40 -4.91
CA PRO A 177 10.93 19.46 -5.62
C PRO A 177 10.06 20.66 -6.01
N TRP A 178 8.75 20.45 -6.22
CA TRP A 178 7.79 21.51 -6.55
C TRP A 178 7.58 22.52 -5.43
N LEU A 179 7.79 22.13 -4.17
CA LEU A 179 7.72 23.06 -3.03
C LEU A 179 8.86 24.09 -3.05
N MET A 180 9.99 23.72 -3.66
CA MET A 180 11.18 24.57 -3.80
C MET A 180 11.16 25.41 -5.08
N SER A 181 10.22 25.17 -5.98
CA SER A 181 10.01 25.94 -7.20
C SER A 181 8.62 26.59 -7.17
N PRO A 182 8.37 27.54 -6.26
CA PRO A 182 7.13 28.29 -6.29
C PRO A 182 6.99 28.92 -7.69
N PRO A 183 5.79 28.91 -8.30
CA PRO A 183 5.59 29.62 -9.55
C PRO A 183 6.07 31.04 -9.36
N SER A 184 6.96 31.51 -10.23
CA SER A 184 7.45 32.88 -10.20
C SER A 184 6.24 33.80 -10.13
N VAL A 185 6.20 34.68 -9.11
CA VAL A 185 5.22 35.76 -8.98
C VAL A 185 5.49 36.78 -10.11
N THR A 186 5.23 36.37 -11.33
CA THR A 186 5.29 37.15 -12.57
C THR A 186 4.46 36.38 -13.59
N GLN A 187 3.14 36.50 -13.49
CA GLN A 187 2.14 36.45 -14.58
C GLN A 187 0.72 36.29 -14.03
N VAL A 188 0.29 37.20 -13.15
CA VAL A 188 -1.11 37.61 -13.11
C VAL A 188 -1.12 39.11 -12.82
N CYS A 189 -1.34 39.89 -13.89
CA CYS A 189 -1.62 41.32 -13.97
C CYS A 189 -0.59 42.32 -13.41
#